data_AF-A0A7J7W2R1-F1
#
_entry.id   AF-A0A7J7W2R1-F1
#
_cell.length_a   1.000
_cell.length_b   1.000
_cell.length_c   1.000
_cell.angle_alpha   90.00
_cell.angle_beta   90.00
_cell.angle_gamma   90.00
#
_symmetry.space_group_name_H-M   'P 1'
#
loop_
_entity.id
_entity.type
_entity.pdbx_description
1 polymer ?
#
loop_
_entity_poly.entity_id
_entity_poly.type
_entity_poly.pdbx_seq_one_letter_code
_entity_poly.pdbx_strand_id
1 'polypeptide(L)'
;MSHQTPLGSSGPQANCLGLWREKNDQLVRQAKVAEHLGLSPRRQKLAQDALEGLRGLLHSLQGLPAAVLVLPLELTVICNFITLRASLAQGFTEDQAQDIQRGLEREWVL
;
A
#
# COMPACT_ATOMS: atom_id res chain seq x y z
N MET A 1 18.21 22.49 -39.60
CA MET A 1 18.65 21.18 -39.09
C MET A 1 18.16 21.07 -37.66
N SER A 2 17.24 20.14 -37.42
CA SER A 2 16.56 19.95 -36.15
C SER A 2 17.48 19.26 -35.16
N HIS A 3 17.81 19.93 -34.05
CA HIS A 3 18.44 19.27 -32.91
C HIS A 3 17.34 18.91 -31.92
N GLN A 4 16.99 17.62 -31.92
CA GLN A 4 16.07 17.00 -31.01
C GLN A 4 16.64 17.08 -29.60
N THR A 5 15.89 17.71 -28.69
CA THR A 5 16.11 17.61 -27.26
C THR A 5 15.67 16.21 -26.81
N PRO A 6 16.45 15.48 -25.98
CA PRO A 6 16.02 14.17 -25.51
C PRO A 6 14.84 14.36 -24.54
N LEU A 7 13.64 14.05 -25.02
CA LEU A 7 12.44 13.84 -24.20
C LEU A 7 12.64 12.55 -23.40
N GLY A 8 13.37 12.68 -22.30
CA GLY A 8 13.62 11.63 -21.32
C GLY A 8 13.49 12.16 -19.90
N SER A 9 12.52 13.05 -19.66
CA SER A 9 12.17 13.44 -18.29
C SER A 9 11.29 12.31 -17.71
N SER A 10 11.93 11.36 -17.04
CA SER A 10 11.26 10.48 -16.09
C SER A 10 10.72 11.39 -14.97
N GLY A 11 9.42 11.70 -15.01
CA GLY A 11 8.80 12.65 -14.10
C GLY A 11 8.81 12.19 -12.63
N PRO A 12 8.58 13.10 -11.67
CA PRO A 12 8.56 12.81 -10.23
C PRO A 12 7.65 11.63 -9.83
N GLN A 13 6.61 11.37 -10.62
CA GLN A 13 5.62 10.32 -10.40
C GLN A 13 6.19 8.90 -10.50
N ALA A 14 7.15 8.66 -11.40
CA ALA A 14 7.84 7.36 -11.51
C ALA A 14 8.71 7.09 -10.27
N ASN A 15 9.29 8.16 -9.70
CA ASN A 15 10.09 8.08 -8.48
C ASN A 15 9.21 7.80 -7.25
N CYS A 16 8.07 8.47 -7.12
CA CYS A 16 7.14 8.25 -5.99
C CYS A 16 6.54 6.84 -5.97
N LEU A 17 6.12 6.31 -7.13
CA LEU A 17 5.57 4.94 -7.22
C LEU A 17 6.61 3.88 -6.82
N GLY A 18 7.88 4.08 -7.22
CA GLY A 18 8.98 3.23 -6.78
C GLY A 18 9.15 3.25 -5.25
N LEU A 19 9.15 4.44 -4.65
CA LEU A 19 9.28 4.62 -3.20
C LEU A 19 8.10 4.01 -2.43
N TRP A 20 6.86 4.15 -2.90
CA TRP A 20 5.71 3.54 -2.25
C TRP A 20 5.71 2.01 -2.36
N ARG A 21 6.21 1.47 -3.48
CA ARG A 21 6.42 0.02 -3.63
C ARG A 21 7.44 -0.49 -2.63
N GLU A 22 8.60 0.17 -2.54
CA GLU A 22 9.64 -0.20 -1.58
C GLU A 22 9.12 -0.14 -0.14
N LYS A 23 8.35 0.90 0.20
CA LYS A 23 7.70 1.03 1.51
C LYS A 23 6.70 -0.09 1.77
N ASN A 24 5.86 -0.45 0.79
CA ASN A 24 4.96 -1.61 0.91
C ASN A 24 5.75 -2.88 1.21
N ASP A 25 6.84 -3.13 0.47
CA ASP A 25 7.65 -4.32 0.65
C ASP A 25 8.33 -4.35 2.03
N GLN A 26 8.77 -3.20 2.53
CA GLN A 26 9.31 -3.07 3.89
C GLN A 26 8.25 -3.44 4.95
N LEU A 27 7.03 -2.93 4.82
CA LEU A 27 5.93 -3.20 5.76
C LEU A 27 5.54 -4.68 5.74
N VAL A 28 5.50 -5.31 4.57
CA VAL A 28 5.26 -6.75 4.43
C VAL A 28 6.38 -7.56 5.08
N ARG A 29 7.65 -7.17 4.91
CA ARG A 29 8.76 -7.82 5.62
C ARG A 29 8.63 -7.69 7.13
N GLN A 30 8.24 -6.52 7.63
CA GLN A 30 7.99 -6.30 9.05
C GLN A 30 6.86 -7.18 9.59
N ALA A 31 5.75 -7.29 8.85
CA ALA A 31 4.64 -8.17 9.18
C ALA A 31 5.06 -9.65 9.25
N LYS A 32 5.85 -10.12 8.28
CA LYS A 32 6.41 -11.49 8.29
C LYS A 32 7.32 -11.74 9.49
N VAL A 33 8.16 -10.77 9.85
CA VAL A 33 8.97 -10.85 11.07
C VAL A 33 8.07 -10.96 12.30
N ALA A 34 6.95 -10.24 12.34
CA ALA A 34 5.98 -10.34 13.42
C ALA A 34 5.34 -11.73 13.53
N GLU A 35 5.03 -12.38 12.40
CA GLU A 35 4.49 -13.75 12.38
C GLU A 35 5.42 -14.77 13.07
N HIS A 36 6.74 -14.61 12.90
CA HIS A 36 7.74 -15.47 13.54
C HIS A 36 7.87 -15.28 15.06
N LEU A 37 7.30 -14.21 15.63
CA LEU A 37 7.41 -13.88 17.06
C LEU A 37 6.32 -14.53 17.94
N GLY A 38 5.49 -15.43 17.40
CA GLY A 38 4.43 -16.12 18.15
C GLY A 38 3.39 -15.17 18.76
N LEU A 39 2.61 -15.61 19.75
CA LEU A 39 1.61 -14.78 20.45
C LEU A 39 2.25 -13.83 21.49
N SER A 40 3.17 -12.98 21.04
CA SER A 40 3.85 -12.01 21.90
C SER A 40 3.29 -10.59 21.72
N PRO A 41 3.35 -9.73 22.76
CA PRO A 41 3.04 -8.30 22.62
C PRO A 41 3.88 -7.61 21.54
N ARG A 42 5.10 -8.12 21.31
CA ARG A 42 6.01 -7.64 20.27
C ARG A 42 5.48 -7.91 18.86
N ARG A 43 4.90 -9.10 18.61
CA ARG A 43 4.19 -9.38 17.35
C ARG A 43 3.07 -8.38 17.13
N GLN A 44 2.22 -8.19 18.14
CA GLN A 44 1.04 -7.33 18.02
C GLN A 44 1.44 -5.88 17.72
N LYS A 45 2.48 -5.37 18.40
CA LYS A 45 3.03 -4.05 18.12
C LYS A 45 3.58 -3.93 16.69
N LEU A 46 4.44 -4.85 16.27
CA LEU A 46 5.04 -4.79 14.93
C LEU A 46 4.00 -4.92 13.81
N ALA A 47 2.99 -5.75 14.01
CA ALA A 47 1.88 -5.91 13.08
C ALA A 47 0.99 -4.66 13.04
N GLN A 48 0.70 -4.03 14.19
CA GLN A 48 -0.06 -2.79 14.24
C GLN A 48 0.71 -1.64 13.58
N ASP A 49 2.01 -1.52 13.84
CA ASP A 49 2.88 -0.53 13.19
C ASP A 49 2.90 -0.73 11.66
N ALA A 50 2.94 -1.99 11.20
CA ALA A 50 2.86 -2.32 9.79
C ALA A 50 1.48 -2.01 9.18
N LEU A 51 0.38 -2.24 9.92
CA LEU A 51 -0.97 -1.89 9.49
C LEU A 51 -1.16 -0.39 9.31
N GLU A 52 -0.73 0.42 10.28
CA GLU A 52 -0.81 1.89 10.15
C GLU A 52 0.06 2.39 9.00
N GLY A 53 1.23 1.77 8.79
CA GLY A 53 2.07 2.07 7.63
C GLY A 53 1.38 1.77 6.29
N LEU A 54 0.69 0.62 6.18
CA LEU A 54 -0.07 0.23 4.99
C LEU A 54 -1.27 1.14 4.77
N ARG A 55 -1.97 1.52 5.84
CA ARG A 55 -3.08 2.48 5.79
C ARG A 55 -2.63 3.84 5.26
N GLY A 56 -1.52 4.37 5.77
CA GLY A 56 -0.97 5.63 5.27
C GLY A 56 -0.52 5.56 3.80
N LEU A 57 -0.07 4.39 3.34
CA LEU A 57 0.20 4.16 1.91
C LEU A 57 -1.08 4.16 1.09
N LEU A 58 -2.13 3.48 1.55
CA LEU A 58 -3.41 3.42 0.87
C LEU A 58 -4.00 4.82 0.70
N HIS A 59 -3.98 5.65 1.75
CA HIS A 59 -4.41 7.05 1.65
C HIS A 59 -3.60 7.86 0.64
N SER A 60 -2.29 7.63 0.55
CA SER A 60 -1.44 8.30 -0.43
C SER A 60 -1.79 7.89 -1.87
N LEU A 61 -2.11 6.61 -2.08
CA LEU A 61 -2.45 6.06 -3.40
C LEU A 61 -3.86 6.47 -3.86
N GLN A 62 -4.84 6.49 -2.95
CA GLN A 62 -6.21 6.90 -3.24
C GLN A 62 -6.34 8.36 -3.69
N GLY A 63 -5.35 9.21 -3.40
CA GLY A 63 -5.28 10.58 -3.90
C GLY A 63 -4.89 10.67 -5.37
N LEU A 64 -4.44 9.58 -6.00
CA LEU A 64 -3.91 9.57 -7.36
C LEU A 64 -4.96 9.15 -8.38
N PRO A 65 -4.79 9.54 -9.66
CA PRO A 65 -5.58 8.99 -10.74
C PRO A 65 -5.41 7.46 -10.80
N ALA A 66 -6.50 6.76 -11.14
CA ALA A 66 -6.52 5.30 -11.38
C ALA A 66 -5.77 4.93 -12.68
N ALA A 67 -4.51 5.32 -12.77
CA ALA A 67 -3.65 5.02 -13.90
C ALA A 67 -3.15 3.57 -13.81
N VAL A 68 -2.91 2.95 -14.96
CA VAL A 68 -2.44 1.55 -15.11
C VAL A 68 -1.21 1.22 -14.26
N LEU A 69 -0.39 2.23 -13.91
CA LEU A 69 0.82 2.04 -13.08
C LEU A 69 0.55 2.15 -11.57
N VAL A 70 -0.53 2.83 -11.16
CA VAL A 70 -0.91 3.07 -9.76
C VAL A 70 -1.79 1.92 -9.23
N LEU A 71 -2.75 1.52 -10.05
CA LEU A 71 -3.76 0.50 -9.78
C LEU A 71 -3.19 -0.79 -9.20
N PRO A 72 -2.15 -1.40 -9.81
CA PRO A 72 -1.62 -2.67 -9.30
C PRO A 72 -0.97 -2.51 -7.92
N LEU A 73 -0.37 -1.35 -7.64
CA LEU A 73 0.24 -1.08 -6.33
C LEU A 73 -0.83 -0.84 -5.26
N GLU A 74 -1.88 -0.10 -5.58
CA GLU A 74 -3.02 0.13 -4.67
C GLU A 74 -3.69 -1.19 -4.27
N LEU A 75 -4.02 -2.05 -5.24
CA LEU A 75 -4.57 -3.38 -4.97
C LEU A 75 -3.63 -4.25 -4.13
N THR A 76 -2.32 -4.18 -4.39
CA THR A 76 -1.32 -4.91 -3.60
C THR A 76 -1.34 -4.44 -2.13
N VAL A 77 -1.40 -3.13 -1.90
CA VAL A 77 -1.47 -2.55 -0.55
C VAL A 77 -2.76 -2.96 0.16
N ILE A 78 -3.91 -2.92 -0.53
CA ILE A 78 -5.22 -3.37 0.00
C ILE A 78 -5.16 -4.84 0.42
N CYS A 79 -4.67 -5.73 -0.45
CA CYS A 79 -4.54 -7.16 -0.16
C CYS A 79 -3.64 -7.43 1.04
N ASN A 80 -2.50 -6.73 1.14
CA ASN A 80 -1.59 -6.86 2.27
C ASN A 80 -2.24 -6.37 3.57
N PHE A 81 -2.98 -5.27 3.51
CA PHE A 81 -3.71 -4.73 4.65
C PHE A 81 -4.77 -5.72 5.17
N ILE A 82 -5.60 -6.28 4.29
CA ILE A 82 -6.61 -7.28 4.62
C ILE A 82 -5.96 -8.52 5.24
N THR A 83 -4.91 -9.04 4.60
CA THR A 83 -4.19 -10.23 5.08
C THR A 83 -3.61 -10.02 6.47
N LEU A 84 -3.02 -8.85 6.73
CA LEU A 84 -2.44 -8.53 8.02
C LEU A 84 -3.51 -8.35 9.12
N ARG A 85 -4.66 -7.73 8.80
CA ARG A 85 -5.81 -7.67 9.73
C ARG A 85 -6.35 -9.05 10.06
N ALA A 86 -6.56 -9.89 9.03
CA ALA A 86 -7.05 -11.24 9.19
C ALA A 86 -6.11 -12.10 10.05
N SER A 87 -4.79 -11.97 9.85
CA SER A 87 -3.79 -12.70 10.63
C SER A 87 -3.62 -12.20 12.07
N LEU A 88 -4.06 -10.98 12.39
CA LEU A 88 -4.24 -10.53 13.77
C LEU A 88 -5.53 -11.05 14.42
N ALA A 89 -6.42 -11.69 13.65
CA ALA A 89 -7.77 -12.07 14.07
C ALA A 89 -8.58 -10.91 14.70
N GLN A 90 -8.23 -9.67 14.32
CA GLN A 90 -8.93 -8.47 14.71
C GLN A 90 -9.82 -8.04 13.55
N GLY A 91 -11.13 -8.13 13.74
CA GLY A 91 -12.11 -7.64 12.75
C GLY A 91 -11.85 -6.17 12.38
N PHE A 92 -12.26 -5.74 11.19
CA PHE A 92 -12.01 -4.37 10.72
C PHE A 92 -12.76 -3.33 11.56
N THR A 93 -12.12 -2.19 11.80
CA THR A 93 -12.85 -1.00 12.26
C THR A 93 -13.56 -0.33 11.08
N GLU A 94 -14.59 0.47 11.35
CA GLU A 94 -15.38 1.15 10.31
C GLU A 94 -14.50 1.97 9.36
N ASP A 95 -13.56 2.73 9.91
CA ASP A 95 -12.64 3.55 9.13
C ASP A 95 -11.74 2.71 8.20
N GLN A 96 -11.34 1.52 8.64
CA GLN A 96 -10.53 0.60 7.83
C GLN A 96 -11.36 -0.07 6.73
N ALA A 97 -12.61 -0.42 7.03
CA ALA A 97 -13.53 -0.95 6.03
C ALA A 97 -13.81 0.08 4.93
N GLN A 98 -14.01 1.35 5.31
CA GLN A 98 -14.17 2.46 4.36
C GLN A 98 -12.92 2.71 3.53
N ASP A 99 -11.73 2.61 4.12
CA ASP A 99 -10.46 2.74 3.40
C ASP A 99 -10.34 1.64 2.32
N ILE A 100 -10.70 0.40 2.63
CA ILE A 100 -10.72 -0.71 1.65
C ILE A 100 -11.77 -0.45 0.56
N GLN A 101 -13.00 -0.13 0.97
CA GLN A 101 -14.13 0.09 0.05
C GLN A 101 -13.82 1.19 -0.96
N ARG A 102 -13.26 2.33 -0.50
CA ARG A 102 -12.92 3.46 -1.38
C ARG A 102 -11.88 3.09 -2.43
N GLY A 103 -10.89 2.27 -2.07
CA GLY A 103 -9.88 1.79 -3.02
C GLY A 103 -10.52 0.87 -4.07
N LEU A 104 -11.34 -0.08 -3.63
CA LEU A 104 -12.01 -1.02 -4.53
C LEU A 104 -13.06 -0.37 -5.42
N GLU A 105 -13.81 0.62 -4.94
CA GLU A 105 -14.86 1.30 -5.71
C GLU A 105 -14.32 2.07 -6.93
N ARG A 106 -13.11 2.63 -6.82
CA ARG A 106 -12.48 3.37 -7.91
C ARG A 106 -12.10 2.48 -9.10
N GLU A 107 -11.87 1.19 -8.87
CA GLU A 107 -11.59 0.19 -9.92
C GLU A 107 -12.80 -0.07 -10.84
N TRP A 108 -14.02 0.16 -10.35
CA TRP A 108 -15.25 -0.14 -11.11
C TRP A 108 -15.68 0.98 -12.05
N VAL A 109 -14.99 2.13 -12.03
CA VAL A 109 -15.27 3.26 -12.92
C VAL A 109 -14.54 3.03 -14.25
N LEU A 110 -15.12 2.18 -15.10
CA LEU A 110 -14.75 1.99 -16.51
C LEU A 110 -15.61 2.86 -17.43
#